data_AF-A0A257QIV0-F1
#
_entry.id   AF-A0A257QIV0-F1
#
_cell.length_a   1.000
_cell.length_b   1.000
_cell.length_c   1.000
_cell.angle_alpha   90.00
_cell.angle_beta   90.00
_cell.angle_gamma   90.00
#
_symmetry.space_group_name_H-M   'P 1'
#
loop_
_entity.id
_entity.type
_entity.pdbx_description
1 polymer ?
#
loop_
_entity_poly.entity_id
_entity_poly.type
_entity_poly.pdbx_seq_one_letter_code
_entity_poly.pdbx_strand_id
1 'polypeptide(L)'
;RINDNCSVFLAVMLHWHGAFGAGLPEASTAFAPLSVRRKALRAGWRFVGEVNRMQAFTKPGKALCHLKWDDGWRVFAGASTKKKMQEVADEFSLTWLT
;
A
#
# COMPACT_ATOMS: atom_id res chain seq x y z
N ARG A 1 -22.49 12.97 3.35
CA ARG A 1 -22.69 11.84 2.42
C ARG A 1 -21.95 12.00 1.08
N ILE A 2 -22.02 13.12 0.34
CA ILE A 2 -21.14 13.32 -0.85
C ILE A 2 -19.68 13.62 -0.44
N ASN A 3 -19.49 14.44 0.61
CA ASN A 3 -18.14 14.81 1.10
C ASN A 3 -17.31 13.63 1.66
N ASP A 4 -17.96 12.58 2.18
CA ASP A 4 -17.28 11.42 2.77
C ASP A 4 -16.56 10.59 1.70
N ASN A 5 -17.05 10.60 0.45
CA ASN A 5 -16.41 9.90 -0.66
C ASN A 5 -15.22 10.69 -1.23
N CYS A 6 -15.32 12.01 -1.27
CA CYS A 6 -14.20 12.87 -1.67
C CYS A 6 -13.02 12.74 -0.71
N SER A 7 -13.29 12.67 0.61
CA SER A 7 -12.23 12.52 1.61
C SER A 7 -11.55 11.14 1.52
N VAL A 8 -12.29 10.06 1.28
CA VAL A 8 -11.71 8.72 1.04
C VAL A 8 -10.89 8.69 -0.25
N PHE A 9 -11.40 9.25 -1.34
CA PHE A 9 -10.66 9.32 -2.61
C PHE A 9 -9.32 10.02 -2.44
N LEU A 10 -9.32 11.22 -1.85
CA LEU A 10 -8.10 11.98 -1.62
C LEU A 10 -7.13 11.24 -0.66
N ALA A 11 -7.66 10.63 0.39
CA ALA A 11 -6.83 9.85 1.32
C ALA A 11 -6.19 8.64 0.64
N VAL A 12 -6.93 7.90 -0.19
CA VAL A 12 -6.40 6.75 -0.94
C VAL A 12 -5.37 7.21 -1.97
N MET A 13 -5.64 8.28 -2.72
CA MET A 13 -4.70 8.81 -3.72
C MET A 13 -3.41 9.35 -3.09
N LEU A 14 -3.48 9.95 -1.90
CA LEU A 14 -2.28 10.36 -1.15
C LEU A 14 -1.37 9.17 -0.83
N HIS A 15 -1.95 8.05 -0.39
CA HIS A 15 -1.18 6.84 -0.09
C HIS A 15 -0.67 6.16 -1.37
N TRP A 16 -1.41 6.25 -2.47
CA TRP A 16 -0.94 5.83 -3.79
C TRP A 16 0.28 6.63 -4.25
N HIS A 17 0.27 7.96 -4.10
CA HIS A 17 1.44 8.79 -4.37
C HIS A 17 2.63 8.40 -3.47
N GLY A 18 2.39 8.11 -2.19
CA GLY A 18 3.43 7.61 -1.30
C GLY A 18 4.01 6.25 -1.72
N ALA A 19 3.17 5.34 -2.22
CA ALA A 19 3.56 3.96 -2.54
C ALA A 19 4.09 3.75 -3.97
N PHE A 20 3.76 4.63 -4.90
CA PHE A 20 4.13 4.50 -6.32
C PHE A 20 4.59 5.83 -6.92
N GLY A 21 3.88 6.93 -6.63
CA GLY A 21 4.15 8.25 -7.22
C GLY A 21 5.30 9.05 -6.60
N ALA A 22 6.35 8.38 -6.08
CA ALA A 22 7.53 8.99 -5.45
C ALA A 22 7.25 9.97 -4.28
N GLY A 23 6.09 9.87 -3.63
CA GLY A 23 5.75 10.68 -2.46
C GLY A 23 6.50 10.27 -1.18
N LEU A 24 7.15 9.10 -1.18
CA LEU A 24 8.08 8.65 -0.14
C LEU A 24 9.45 8.35 -0.78
N PRO A 25 10.56 8.51 -0.01
CA PRO A 25 11.92 8.28 -0.50
C PRO A 25 12.17 6.88 -1.06
N GLU A 26 11.52 5.87 -0.50
CA GLU A 26 11.60 4.49 -0.97
C GLU A 26 10.25 4.08 -1.52
N ALA A 27 10.23 3.49 -2.72
CA ALA A 27 9.04 2.91 -3.32
C ALA A 27 9.43 1.66 -4.11
N SER A 28 8.60 0.62 -4.05
CA SER A 28 8.77 -0.58 -4.86
C SER A 28 7.45 -1.34 -4.99
N THR A 29 7.43 -2.32 -5.87
CA THR A 29 6.28 -3.17 -6.13
C THR A 29 6.68 -4.64 -6.07
N ALA A 30 5.72 -5.49 -5.72
CA ALA A 30 5.92 -6.93 -5.68
C ALA A 30 4.61 -7.65 -6.04
N PHE A 31 4.75 -8.88 -6.54
CA PHE A 31 3.61 -9.80 -6.59
C PHE A 31 3.17 -10.16 -5.18
N ALA A 32 1.86 -10.20 -4.95
CA ALA A 32 1.32 -10.53 -3.65
C ALA A 32 -0.03 -11.24 -3.76
N PRO A 33 -0.36 -12.14 -2.81
CA PRO A 33 -1.63 -12.83 -2.81
C PRO A 33 -2.79 -11.95 -2.35
N LEU A 34 -4.02 -12.36 -2.66
CA LEU A 34 -5.26 -11.77 -2.16
C LEU A 34 -5.34 -11.61 -0.63
N SER A 35 -4.58 -12.43 0.12
CA SER A 35 -4.56 -12.42 1.58
C SER A 35 -3.88 -11.19 2.20
N VAL A 36 -3.28 -10.30 1.41
CA VAL A 36 -2.62 -9.05 1.87
C VAL A 36 -3.50 -8.25 2.81
N ARG A 37 -4.79 -8.04 2.49
CA ARG A 37 -5.71 -7.28 3.37
C ARG A 37 -5.80 -7.88 4.77
N ARG A 38 -6.00 -9.21 4.86
CA ARG A 38 -6.08 -9.91 6.14
C ARG A 38 -4.75 -9.82 6.90
N LYS A 39 -3.63 -9.97 6.20
CA LYS A 39 -2.28 -9.89 6.77
C LYS A 39 -1.98 -8.48 7.30
N ALA A 40 -2.31 -7.45 6.53
CA ALA A 40 -2.14 -6.04 6.90
C ALA A 40 -2.90 -5.70 8.18
N LEU A 41 -4.18 -6.08 8.27
CA LEU A 41 -5.00 -5.83 9.46
C LEU A 41 -4.44 -6.54 10.70
N ARG A 42 -4.02 -7.81 10.57
CA ARG A 42 -3.39 -8.56 11.68
C ARG A 42 -2.06 -7.97 12.11
N ALA A 43 -1.29 -7.44 11.16
CA ALA A 43 -0.02 -6.78 11.43
C ALA A 43 -0.19 -5.35 11.97
N GLY A 44 -1.42 -4.87 12.20
CA GLY A 44 -1.69 -3.53 12.76
C GLY A 44 -1.59 -2.39 11.76
N TRP A 45 -1.71 -2.67 10.46
CA TRP A 45 -1.88 -1.62 9.47
C TRP A 45 -3.28 -1.01 9.56
N ARG A 46 -3.35 0.31 9.47
CA ARG A 46 -4.63 1.02 9.38
C ARG A 46 -5.12 0.98 7.93
N PHE A 47 -6.33 0.46 7.73
CA PHE A 47 -7.01 0.56 6.44
C PHE A 47 -7.47 2.01 6.20
N VAL A 48 -7.08 2.57 5.06
CA VAL A 48 -7.39 3.97 4.68
C VAL A 48 -8.67 4.03 3.86
N GLY A 49 -8.83 3.11 2.91
CA GLY A 49 -9.97 3.07 2.02
C GLY A 49 -9.71 2.22 0.78
N GLU A 50 -10.72 2.16 -0.09
CA GLU A 50 -10.65 1.46 -1.37
C GLU A 50 -11.21 2.36 -2.48
N VAL A 51 -10.46 2.50 -3.57
CA VAL A 51 -10.88 3.22 -4.79
C VAL A 51 -10.54 2.33 -5.98
N ASN A 52 -11.49 2.09 -6.89
CA ASN A 52 -11.28 1.25 -8.07
C ASN A 52 -10.62 -0.11 -7.76
N ARG A 53 -11.06 -0.76 -6.66
CA ARG A 53 -10.51 -2.03 -6.14
C ARG A 53 -9.07 -1.96 -5.64
N MET A 54 -8.47 -0.78 -5.58
CA MET A 54 -7.19 -0.54 -4.93
C MET A 54 -7.41 -0.28 -3.45
N GLN A 55 -6.89 -1.17 -2.63
CA GLN A 55 -6.98 -1.09 -1.17
C GLN A 55 -5.74 -0.38 -0.65
N ALA A 56 -5.92 0.71 0.10
CA ALA A 56 -4.82 1.47 0.70
C ALA A 56 -4.75 1.22 2.21
N PHE A 57 -3.52 1.03 2.70
CA PHE A 57 -3.17 0.83 4.09
C PHE A 57 -2.00 1.71 4.48
N THR A 58 -1.91 2.02 5.77
CA THR A 58 -0.84 2.86 6.30
C THR A 58 -0.35 2.42 7.66
N LYS A 59 0.94 2.69 7.90
CA LYS A 59 1.64 2.64 9.18
C LYS A 59 2.57 3.84 9.27
N PRO A 60 3.07 4.23 10.46
CA PRO A 60 3.99 5.36 10.59
C PRO A 60 5.20 5.31 9.63
N GLY A 61 5.19 6.17 8.62
CA GLY A 61 6.20 6.24 7.56
C GLY A 61 6.22 5.06 6.60
N LYS A 62 5.09 4.35 6.43
CA LYS A 62 4.88 3.28 5.45
C LYS A 62 3.51 3.44 4.78
N ALA A 63 3.45 3.29 3.47
CA ALA A 63 2.22 3.20 2.69
C ALA A 63 2.19 1.87 1.93
N LEU A 64 1.02 1.27 1.81
CA LEU A 64 0.82 0.02 1.08
C LEU A 64 -0.49 0.09 0.29
N CYS A 65 -0.42 -0.14 -1.00
CA CYS A 65 -1.56 -0.27 -1.89
C CYS A 65 -1.58 -1.67 -2.49
N HIS A 66 -2.74 -2.32 -2.48
CA HIS A 66 -2.93 -3.67 -3.00
C HIS A 66 -4.06 -3.67 -4.02
N LEU A 67 -3.80 -4.15 -5.23
CA LEU A 67 -4.76 -4.20 -6.32
C LEU A 67 -4.40 -5.30 -7.33
N LYS A 68 -5.38 -5.66 -8.14
CA LYS A 68 -5.15 -6.47 -9.33
C LYS A 68 -4.61 -5.55 -10.44
N TRP A 69 -3.41 -5.86 -10.91
CA TRP A 69 -2.76 -5.26 -12.07
C TRP A 69 -2.87 -6.22 -13.26
N ASP A 70 -2.37 -5.80 -14.43
CA ASP A 70 -2.51 -6.56 -15.68
C ASP A 70 -1.89 -7.97 -15.60
N ASP A 71 -0.83 -8.13 -14.83
CA ASP A 71 -0.06 -9.38 -14.69
C ASP A 71 -0.37 -10.13 -13.38
N GLY A 72 -1.34 -9.67 -12.60
CA GLY A 72 -1.78 -10.35 -11.38
C GLY A 72 -1.96 -9.42 -10.20
N TRP A 73 -2.06 -10.02 -9.01
CA TRP A 73 -2.19 -9.25 -7.78
C TRP A 73 -0.83 -8.68 -7.38
N ARG A 74 -0.80 -7.36 -7.18
CA ARG A 74 0.40 -6.63 -6.81
C ARG A 74 0.18 -5.82 -5.54
N VAL A 75 1.27 -5.64 -4.82
CA VAL A 75 1.43 -4.58 -3.84
C VAL A 75 2.36 -3.51 -4.40
N PHE A 76 2.03 -2.27 -4.08
CA PHE A 76 2.89 -1.12 -4.21
C PHE A 76 3.12 -0.63 -2.79
N ALA A 77 4.37 -0.45 -2.41
CA ALA A 77 4.73 -0.02 -1.08
C ALA A 77 5.67 1.17 -1.16
N GLY A 78 5.48 2.09 -0.22
CA GLY A 78 6.37 3.22 -0.03
C GLY A 78 6.79 3.32 1.42
N ALA A 79 8.01 3.79 1.67
CA ALA A 79 8.53 3.94 3.02
C ALA A 79 9.44 5.16 3.17
N SER A 80 9.48 5.71 4.39
CA SER A 80 10.31 6.88 4.68
C SER A 80 11.82 6.59 4.73
N THR A 81 12.23 5.31 4.77
CA THR A 81 13.63 4.85 4.85
C THR A 81 13.75 3.43 4.29
N LYS A 82 14.94 3.05 3.81
CA LYS A 82 15.24 1.67 3.36
C LYS A 82 14.90 0.60 4.39
N LYS A 83 15.23 0.86 5.67
CA LYS A 83 14.91 -0.05 6.78
C LYS A 83 13.41 -0.33 6.86
N LYS A 84 12.58 0.73 6.81
CA LYS A 84 11.12 0.57 6.83
C LYS A 84 10.59 -0.16 5.60
N MET A 85 11.23 0.03 4.44
CA MET A 85 10.88 -0.72 3.22
C MET A 85 11.17 -2.21 3.37
N GLN A 86 12.32 -2.55 3.96
CA GLN A 86 12.67 -3.93 4.27
C GLN A 86 11.68 -4.55 5.26
N GLU A 87 11.29 -3.82 6.31
CA GLU A 87 10.26 -4.30 7.24
C GLU A 87 8.93 -4.60 6.53
N VAL A 88 8.54 -3.86 5.49
CA VAL A 88 7.35 -4.20 4.69
C VAL A 88 7.56 -5.52 3.96
N ALA A 89 8.72 -5.75 3.35
CA ALA A 89 9.03 -7.02 2.70
C ALA A 89 8.96 -8.17 3.69
N ASP A 90 9.55 -8.03 4.88
CA ASP A 90 9.56 -9.06 5.91
C ASP A 90 8.13 -9.35 6.42
N GLU A 91 7.38 -8.29 6.75
CA GLU A 91 5.99 -8.40 7.23
C GLU A 91 5.10 -9.13 6.22
N PHE A 92 5.26 -8.86 4.92
CA PHE A 92 4.41 -9.43 3.87
C PHE A 92 5.02 -10.63 3.15
N SER A 93 6.27 -11.00 3.48
CA SER A 93 7.03 -12.06 2.82
C SER A 93 7.15 -11.80 1.31
N LEU A 94 7.54 -10.56 0.96
CA LEU A 94 7.62 -10.08 -0.42
C LEU A 94 9.06 -10.09 -0.93
N THR A 95 9.18 -10.32 -2.22
CA THR A 95 10.41 -10.04 -2.99
C THR A 95 10.13 -8.85 -3.87
N TRP A 96 10.83 -7.74 -3.62
CA TRP A 96 10.68 -6.52 -4.41
C TRP A 96 11.14 -6.73 -5.85
N LEU A 97 10.36 -6.22 -6.79
CA LEU A 97 10.73 -6.14 -8.18
C LEU A 97 11.56 -4.85 -8.33
N THR A 98 12.83 -5.01 -8.74
CA THR A 98 13.70 -3.91 -9.17
C THR A 98 13.23 -3.29 -10.46
#